data_AF-A0A3S0FI65-F1
#
_entry.id   AF-A0A3S0FI65-F1
#
_cell.length_a   1.000
_cell.length_b   1.000
_cell.length_c   1.000
_cell.angle_alpha   90.00
_cell.angle_beta   90.00
_cell.angle_gamma   90.00
#
_symmetry.space_group_name_H-M   'P 1'
#
loop_
_entity.id
_entity.type
_entity.pdbx_description
1 polymer ?
#
loop_
_entity_poly.entity_id
_entity_poly.type
_entity_poly.pdbx_seq_one_letter_code
_entity_poly.pdbx_strand_id
1 'polypeptide(L)'
;MPVQNFEKIFQEKIDNEIKIEPKDWMPDAYRKTNIRQISQHAHSEIVGMLPEGNWIGRAPSLKRKAILLAKVQDEAGHGLYLYSACETLGVSREETINDLHSGKAKYSSIFNYPTLTWADIGAIGWLVDGAAIMNQVMLTKTSYGPYARAMVRICKEESFHQRQGFESLLVLSKGTKEQREMCQDAINRWWWPALMMFGPKDSESTNSDQSMKWKIKRKSNDELRQNFVDMIAEQVKVLGMTLPDDKLKWNEERKHYDFGEINWDEFWNVVKGNGPCNKQRLQARKDAWEKGAWVRDAAAAYSGKKDAQNKIKAA
;
A
#
# COMPACT_ATOMS: atom_id res chain seq x y z
N MET A 1 -24.13 -23.47 -21.09
CA MET A 1 -22.93 -24.27 -20.76
C MET A 1 -22.97 -24.61 -19.27
N PRO A 2 -22.60 -25.83 -18.85
CA PRO A 2 -22.50 -26.19 -17.43
C PRO A 2 -21.43 -25.36 -16.70
N VAL A 3 -21.58 -25.14 -15.39
CA VAL A 3 -20.62 -24.37 -14.55
C VAL A 3 -19.19 -24.93 -14.64
N GLN A 4 -19.04 -26.25 -14.68
CA GLN A 4 -17.74 -26.93 -14.84
C GLN A 4 -16.99 -26.49 -16.11
N ASN A 5 -17.70 -26.11 -17.17
CA ASN A 5 -17.08 -25.63 -18.39
C ASN A 5 -16.50 -24.22 -18.20
N PHE A 6 -17.19 -23.35 -17.45
CA PHE A 6 -16.69 -22.01 -17.14
C PHE A 6 -15.46 -22.04 -16.23
N GLU A 7 -15.44 -22.93 -15.22
CA GLU A 7 -14.28 -23.12 -14.35
C GLU A 7 -13.04 -23.56 -15.14
N LYS A 8 -13.22 -24.49 -16.09
CA LYS A 8 -12.14 -24.94 -16.97
C LYS A 8 -11.62 -23.80 -17.86
N ILE A 9 -12.51 -23.06 -18.53
CA ILE A 9 -12.14 -21.91 -19.37
C ILE A 9 -11.40 -20.85 -18.55
N PHE A 10 -11.85 -20.57 -17.33
CA PHE A 10 -11.17 -19.65 -16.44
C PHE A 10 -9.76 -20.13 -16.10
N GLN A 11 -9.59 -21.39 -15.70
CA GLN A 11 -8.27 -21.92 -15.37
C GLN A 11 -7.34 -21.93 -16.60
N GLU A 12 -7.84 -22.29 -17.78
CA GLU A 12 -7.08 -22.22 -19.04
C GLU A 12 -6.62 -20.79 -19.35
N LYS A 13 -7.45 -19.77 -19.09
CA LYS A 13 -7.03 -18.36 -19.22
C LYS A 13 -5.89 -18.02 -18.26
N ILE A 14 -6.02 -18.40 -16.99
CA ILE A 14 -4.98 -18.19 -15.97
C ILE A 14 -3.67 -18.86 -16.40
N ASP A 15 -3.72 -20.13 -16.80
CA ASP A 15 -2.54 -20.92 -17.16
C ASP A 15 -1.82 -20.30 -18.37
N ASN A 16 -2.58 -19.82 -19.36
CA ASN A 16 -2.09 -19.14 -20.57
C ASN A 16 -1.76 -17.64 -20.39
N GLU A 17 -1.74 -17.11 -19.15
CA GLU A 17 -1.45 -15.69 -18.85
C GLU A 17 -2.43 -14.69 -19.50
N ILE A 18 -3.62 -15.14 -19.87
CA ILE A 18 -4.68 -14.29 -20.38
C ILE A 18 -5.31 -13.55 -19.20
N LYS A 19 -5.33 -12.21 -19.27
CA LYS A 19 -5.92 -11.38 -18.22
C LYS A 19 -7.43 -11.62 -18.13
N ILE A 20 -7.93 -11.73 -16.91
CA ILE A 20 -9.35 -11.76 -16.61
C ILE A 20 -9.88 -10.34 -16.64
N GLU A 21 -10.91 -10.09 -17.45
CA GLU A 21 -11.54 -8.78 -17.60
C GLU A 21 -12.92 -8.70 -16.90
N PRO A 22 -13.48 -7.50 -16.65
CA PRO A 22 -14.70 -7.35 -15.85
C PRO A 22 -15.92 -8.14 -16.33
N LYS A 23 -16.03 -8.35 -17.65
CA LYS A 23 -17.14 -9.09 -18.27
C LYS A 23 -16.90 -10.59 -18.36
N ASP A 24 -15.69 -11.06 -18.04
CA ASP A 24 -15.40 -12.48 -18.02
C ASP A 24 -16.11 -13.14 -16.84
N TRP A 25 -16.54 -14.38 -17.06
CA TRP A 25 -16.87 -15.25 -15.93
C TRP A 25 -15.62 -15.51 -15.09
N MET A 26 -15.77 -15.48 -13.77
CA MET A 26 -14.72 -15.79 -12.81
C MET A 26 -15.35 -16.45 -11.57
N PRO A 27 -14.62 -17.32 -10.86
CA PRO A 27 -15.13 -17.90 -9.62
C PRO A 27 -15.46 -16.83 -8.57
N ASP A 28 -16.53 -17.02 -7.79
CA ASP A 28 -16.92 -16.06 -6.75
C ASP A 28 -15.82 -15.86 -5.71
N ALA A 29 -15.08 -16.92 -5.36
CA ALA A 29 -13.94 -16.83 -4.46
C ALA A 29 -12.78 -16.01 -5.06
N TYR A 30 -12.56 -16.08 -6.38
CA TYR A 30 -11.60 -15.22 -7.08
C TYR A 30 -12.04 -13.75 -7.02
N ARG A 31 -13.32 -13.48 -7.32
CA ARG A 31 -13.91 -12.12 -7.23
C ARG A 31 -13.77 -11.55 -5.82
N LYS A 32 -14.19 -12.30 -4.80
CA LYS A 32 -14.10 -11.89 -3.38
C LYS A 32 -12.66 -11.64 -2.93
N THR A 33 -11.72 -12.47 -3.36
CA THR A 33 -10.30 -12.30 -3.04
C THR A 33 -9.72 -11.03 -3.68
N ASN A 34 -10.05 -10.77 -4.95
CA ASN A 34 -9.63 -9.52 -5.61
C ASN A 34 -10.29 -8.30 -4.99
N ILE A 35 -11.60 -8.32 -4.67
CA ILE A 35 -12.27 -7.22 -3.96
C ILE A 35 -11.54 -6.95 -2.65
N ARG A 36 -11.31 -7.98 -1.83
CA ARG A 36 -10.59 -7.86 -0.55
C ARG A 36 -9.21 -7.25 -0.73
N GLN A 37 -8.42 -7.73 -1.69
CA GLN A 37 -7.04 -7.27 -1.86
C GLN A 37 -6.99 -5.85 -2.43
N ILE A 38 -7.74 -5.56 -3.49
CA ILE A 38 -7.72 -4.27 -4.17
C ILE A 38 -8.33 -3.18 -3.28
N SER A 39 -9.42 -3.48 -2.56
CA SER A 39 -10.01 -2.51 -1.64
C SER A 39 -9.05 -2.18 -0.49
N GLN A 40 -8.41 -3.19 0.11
CA GLN A 40 -7.43 -2.97 1.19
C GLN A 40 -6.18 -2.25 0.68
N HIS A 41 -5.79 -2.45 -0.58
CA HIS A 41 -4.77 -1.64 -1.23
C HIS A 41 -5.21 -0.18 -1.33
N ALA A 42 -6.42 0.09 -1.85
CA ALA A 42 -6.97 1.44 -1.91
C ALA A 42 -7.07 2.10 -0.51
N HIS A 43 -7.46 1.34 0.51
CA HIS A 43 -7.49 1.82 1.89
C HIS A 43 -6.09 2.16 2.40
N SER A 44 -5.08 1.41 1.97
CA SER A 44 -3.68 1.66 2.32
C SER A 44 -3.23 3.02 1.79
N GLU A 45 -3.52 3.35 0.52
CA GLU A 45 -3.24 4.69 -0.02
C GLU A 45 -3.88 5.80 0.83
N ILE A 46 -5.19 5.67 1.11
CA ILE A 46 -5.95 6.71 1.80
C ILE A 46 -5.51 6.90 3.27
N VAL A 47 -5.12 5.81 3.94
CA VAL A 47 -4.63 5.86 5.32
C VAL A 47 -3.16 6.28 5.37
N GLY A 48 -2.36 5.98 4.34
CA GLY A 48 -0.96 6.36 4.20
C GLY A 48 -0.73 7.86 4.15
N MET A 49 -1.70 8.60 3.61
CA MET A 49 -1.71 10.07 3.63
C MET A 49 -1.65 10.67 5.05
N LEU A 50 -2.07 9.94 6.09
CA LEU A 50 -2.14 10.47 7.47
C LEU A 50 -0.77 10.63 8.15
N PRO A 51 0.10 9.59 8.25
CA PRO A 51 1.43 9.77 8.82
C PRO A 51 2.25 10.81 8.06
N GLU A 52 2.17 10.85 6.73
CA GLU A 52 2.91 11.85 5.94
C GLU A 52 2.29 13.25 6.02
N GLY A 53 0.96 13.33 5.95
CA GLY A 53 0.21 14.58 6.09
C GLY A 53 0.49 15.31 7.40
N ASN A 54 0.79 14.56 8.47
CA ASN A 54 1.21 15.08 9.76
C ASN A 54 2.41 16.05 9.66
N TRP A 55 3.31 15.86 8.69
CA TRP A 55 4.52 16.66 8.52
C TRP A 55 4.45 17.73 7.43
N ILE A 56 3.38 17.80 6.63
CA ILE A 56 3.22 18.82 5.57
C ILE A 56 3.39 20.24 6.13
N GLY A 57 2.76 20.55 7.27
CA GLY A 57 2.89 21.86 7.90
C GLY A 57 4.29 22.18 8.44
N ARG A 58 5.10 21.15 8.71
CA ARG A 58 6.35 21.20 9.50
C ARG A 58 7.61 20.83 8.71
N ALA A 59 7.49 20.58 7.41
CA ALA A 59 8.62 20.23 6.56
C ALA A 59 9.72 21.33 6.61
N PRO A 60 11.01 20.95 6.69
CA PRO A 60 12.12 21.85 7.04
C PRO A 60 12.54 22.80 5.91
N SER A 61 12.00 22.64 4.71
CA SER A 61 12.24 23.54 3.58
C SER A 61 11.06 23.54 2.62
N LEU A 62 10.91 24.60 1.82
CA LEU A 62 9.88 24.68 0.79
C LEU A 62 10.05 23.59 -0.27
N LYS A 63 11.30 23.27 -0.67
CA LYS A 63 11.58 22.16 -1.60
C LYS A 63 11.00 20.84 -1.07
N ARG A 64 11.33 20.48 0.17
CA ARG A 64 10.83 19.22 0.76
C ARG A 64 9.33 19.25 1.02
N LYS A 65 8.76 20.41 1.38
CA LYS A 65 7.31 20.60 1.52
C LYS A 65 6.57 20.37 0.20
N ALA A 66 7.06 20.94 -0.90
CA ALA A 66 6.46 20.77 -2.22
C ALA A 66 6.52 19.31 -2.71
N ILE A 67 7.65 18.64 -2.50
CA ILE A 67 7.79 17.19 -2.80
C ILE A 67 6.79 16.37 -2.00
N LEU A 68 6.68 16.61 -0.68
CA LEU A 68 5.74 15.87 0.18
C LEU A 68 4.28 16.11 -0.21
N LEU A 69 3.92 17.35 -0.57
CA LEU A 69 2.58 17.66 -1.09
C LEU A 69 2.28 16.90 -2.38
N ALA A 70 3.24 16.86 -3.32
CA ALA A 70 3.08 16.12 -4.56
C ALA A 70 2.91 14.61 -4.31
N LYS A 71 3.72 14.02 -3.42
CA LYS A 71 3.59 12.61 -3.03
C LYS A 71 2.21 12.29 -2.46
N VAL A 72 1.78 13.03 -1.44
CA VAL A 72 0.48 12.80 -0.77
C VAL A 72 -0.70 13.06 -1.72
N GLN A 73 -0.55 13.97 -2.69
CA GLN A 73 -1.52 14.16 -3.76
C GLN A 73 -1.62 12.92 -4.66
N ASP A 74 -0.48 12.35 -5.06
CA ASP A 74 -0.46 11.15 -5.90
C ASP A 74 -1.03 9.93 -5.18
N GLU A 75 -0.76 9.75 -3.88
CA GLU A 75 -1.40 8.71 -3.05
C GLU A 75 -2.94 8.80 -3.10
N ALA A 76 -3.50 10.01 -3.03
CA ALA A 76 -4.94 10.20 -3.20
C ALA A 76 -5.42 9.74 -4.59
N GLY A 77 -4.65 10.05 -5.63
CA GLY A 77 -4.90 9.60 -7.00
C GLY A 77 -4.83 8.08 -7.16
N HIS A 78 -3.82 7.44 -6.58
CA HIS A 78 -3.64 5.99 -6.57
C HIS A 78 -4.81 5.29 -5.90
N GLY A 79 -5.27 5.83 -4.76
CA GLY A 79 -6.47 5.36 -4.09
C GLY A 79 -7.69 5.38 -5.01
N LEU A 80 -7.87 6.44 -5.81
CA LEU A 80 -8.95 6.52 -6.81
C LEU A 80 -8.81 5.48 -7.92
N TYR A 81 -7.60 5.24 -8.45
CA TYR A 81 -7.37 4.20 -9.45
C TYR A 81 -7.72 2.82 -8.91
N LEU A 82 -7.34 2.52 -7.67
CA LEU A 82 -7.60 1.24 -7.02
C LEU A 82 -9.07 1.04 -6.69
N TYR A 83 -9.77 2.07 -6.18
CA TYR A 83 -11.22 2.00 -6.01
C TYR A 83 -11.91 1.76 -7.35
N SER A 84 -11.51 2.48 -8.41
CA SER A 84 -12.08 2.28 -9.75
C SER A 84 -11.86 0.85 -10.26
N ALA A 85 -10.67 0.28 -10.05
CA ALA A 85 -10.39 -1.11 -10.41
C ALA A 85 -11.24 -2.09 -9.57
N CYS A 86 -11.45 -1.82 -8.29
CA CYS A 86 -12.29 -2.63 -7.41
C CYS A 86 -13.76 -2.60 -7.83
N GLU A 87 -14.28 -1.44 -8.25
CA GLU A 87 -15.68 -1.29 -8.66
C GLU A 87 -16.03 -2.11 -9.90
N THR A 88 -15.04 -2.42 -10.75
CA THR A 88 -15.24 -3.32 -11.89
C THR A 88 -15.57 -4.77 -11.50
N LEU A 89 -15.42 -5.14 -10.22
CA LEU A 89 -15.81 -6.43 -9.68
C LEU A 89 -17.25 -6.46 -9.13
N GLY A 90 -17.96 -5.33 -9.16
CA GLY A 90 -19.38 -5.23 -8.79
C GLY A 90 -19.67 -4.77 -7.35
N VAL A 91 -18.66 -4.28 -6.63
CA VAL A 91 -18.84 -3.60 -5.33
C VAL A 91 -18.75 -2.09 -5.54
N SER A 92 -19.46 -1.28 -4.75
CA SER A 92 -19.29 0.18 -4.78
C SER A 92 -18.10 0.63 -3.92
N ARG A 93 -17.50 1.76 -4.29
CA ARG A 93 -16.49 2.41 -3.46
C ARG A 93 -17.00 2.70 -2.05
N GLU A 94 -18.24 3.16 -1.91
CA GLU A 94 -18.84 3.45 -0.61
C GLU A 94 -18.92 2.22 0.29
N GLU A 95 -19.36 1.07 -0.23
CA GLU A 95 -19.38 -0.19 0.52
C GLU A 95 -17.98 -0.56 1.02
N THR A 96 -16.94 -0.40 0.18
CA THR A 96 -15.57 -0.70 0.62
C THR A 96 -15.06 0.29 1.68
N ILE A 97 -15.44 1.56 1.60
CA ILE A 97 -15.10 2.56 2.63
C ILE A 97 -15.82 2.25 3.95
N ASN A 98 -17.07 1.80 3.88
CA ASN A 98 -17.82 1.37 5.07
C ASN A 98 -17.21 0.11 5.70
N ASP A 99 -16.72 -0.83 4.89
CA ASP A 99 -15.95 -1.98 5.36
C ASP A 99 -14.66 -1.56 6.07
N LEU A 100 -13.95 -0.54 5.57
CA LEU A 100 -12.80 0.05 6.27
C LEU A 100 -13.23 0.68 7.61
N HIS A 101 -14.23 1.56 7.60
CA HIS A 101 -14.68 2.28 8.80
C HIS A 101 -15.20 1.33 9.88
N SER A 102 -15.91 0.27 9.53
CA SER A 102 -16.37 -0.75 10.49
C SER A 102 -15.23 -1.61 11.06
N GLY A 103 -14.03 -1.56 10.45
CA GLY A 103 -12.90 -2.43 10.80
C GLY A 103 -12.98 -3.84 10.20
N LYS A 104 -13.97 -4.09 9.32
CA LYS A 104 -14.12 -5.35 8.58
C LYS A 104 -13.01 -5.53 7.54
N ALA A 105 -12.64 -4.45 6.85
CA ALA A 105 -11.51 -4.42 5.93
C ALA A 105 -10.28 -3.77 6.58
N LYS A 106 -9.11 -4.24 6.16
CA LYS A 106 -7.82 -3.77 6.66
C LYS A 106 -7.21 -2.70 5.74
N TYR A 107 -6.10 -2.15 6.18
CA TYR A 107 -5.12 -1.40 5.39
C TYR A 107 -3.72 -1.90 5.80
N SER A 108 -2.69 -1.49 5.07
CA SER A 108 -1.31 -1.91 5.33
C SER A 108 -0.91 -1.62 6.78
N SER A 109 -0.27 -2.61 7.43
CA SER A 109 0.14 -2.54 8.83
C SER A 109 1.04 -1.33 9.12
N ILE A 110 1.84 -0.93 8.14
CA ILE A 110 2.86 0.11 8.25
C ILE A 110 2.32 1.49 8.62
N PHE A 111 1.09 1.81 8.24
CA PHE A 111 0.50 3.14 8.53
C PHE A 111 0.00 3.30 9.96
N ASN A 112 0.17 2.26 10.78
CA ASN A 112 -0.11 2.28 12.21
C ASN A 112 1.07 2.77 13.05
N TYR A 113 2.21 3.08 12.44
CA TYR A 113 3.38 3.62 13.13
C TYR A 113 3.39 5.16 13.11
N PRO A 114 3.86 5.83 14.18
CA PRO A 114 3.87 7.28 14.26
C PRO A 114 5.10 7.89 13.58
N THR A 115 4.92 9.04 12.92
CA THR A 115 6.02 9.86 12.38
C THR A 115 6.48 10.87 13.43
N LEU A 116 7.56 10.57 14.15
CA LEU A 116 8.00 11.35 15.32
C LEU A 116 8.94 12.50 14.98
N THR A 117 9.72 12.37 13.90
CA THR A 117 10.70 13.35 13.42
C THR A 117 10.57 13.56 11.91
N TRP A 118 11.30 14.53 11.36
CA TRP A 118 11.30 14.73 9.90
C TRP A 118 11.94 13.54 9.17
N ALA A 119 12.94 12.86 9.77
CA ALA A 119 13.59 11.72 9.15
C ALA A 119 12.62 10.56 8.90
N ASP A 120 11.54 10.45 9.68
CA ASP A 120 10.48 9.48 9.45
C ASP A 120 9.85 9.61 8.06
N ILE A 121 9.71 10.82 7.53
CA ILE A 121 9.16 11.04 6.19
C ILE A 121 10.14 10.54 5.12
N GLY A 122 11.44 10.71 5.36
CA GLY A 122 12.46 10.11 4.51
C GLY A 122 12.46 8.58 4.58
N ALA A 123 12.28 8.01 5.77
CA ALA A 123 12.22 6.57 5.99
C ALA A 123 10.97 5.92 5.38
N ILE A 124 9.81 6.58 5.47
CA ILE A 124 8.60 6.17 4.75
C ILE A 124 8.86 6.20 3.24
N GLY A 125 9.29 7.35 2.72
CA GLY A 125 9.56 7.48 1.29
C GLY A 125 10.64 6.51 0.79
N TRP A 126 11.61 6.08 1.61
CA TRP A 126 12.64 5.15 1.16
C TRP A 126 12.28 3.67 1.39
N LEU A 127 12.05 3.28 2.65
CA LEU A 127 11.84 1.90 3.08
C LEU A 127 10.42 1.44 2.80
N VAL A 128 9.42 2.24 3.18
CA VAL A 128 8.01 1.87 3.08
C VAL A 128 7.57 1.85 1.62
N ASP A 129 7.82 2.93 0.87
CA ASP A 129 7.54 2.96 -0.56
C ASP A 129 8.41 1.95 -1.32
N GLY A 130 9.66 1.72 -0.90
CA GLY A 130 10.52 0.69 -1.49
C GLY A 130 9.93 -0.72 -1.36
N ALA A 131 9.37 -1.05 -0.20
CA ALA A 131 8.69 -2.32 0.02
C ALA A 131 7.38 -2.40 -0.79
N ALA A 132 6.61 -1.30 -0.84
CA ALA A 132 5.39 -1.18 -1.62
C ALA A 132 5.65 -1.41 -3.12
N ILE A 133 6.64 -0.71 -3.69
CA ILE A 133 7.04 -0.82 -5.10
C ILE A 133 7.39 -2.25 -5.45
N MET A 134 8.14 -2.96 -4.62
CA MET A 134 8.52 -4.33 -4.96
C MET A 134 7.34 -5.28 -5.01
N ASN A 135 6.38 -5.13 -4.10
CA ASN A 135 5.13 -5.87 -4.17
C ASN A 135 4.31 -5.46 -5.41
N GLN A 136 4.18 -4.15 -5.66
CA GLN A 136 3.39 -3.57 -6.74
C GLN A 136 3.92 -3.90 -8.13
N VAL A 137 5.23 -3.91 -8.33
CA VAL A 137 5.86 -4.28 -9.61
C VAL A 137 5.48 -5.70 -9.99
N MET A 138 5.41 -6.63 -9.03
CA MET A 138 4.93 -7.98 -9.31
C MET A 138 3.43 -8.01 -9.64
N LEU A 139 2.64 -7.14 -9.02
CA LEU A 139 1.21 -7.02 -9.28
C LEU A 139 0.88 -6.37 -10.63
N THR A 140 1.83 -5.72 -11.31
CA THR A 140 1.65 -5.35 -12.75
C THR A 140 1.37 -6.58 -13.63
N LYS A 141 1.73 -7.77 -13.15
CA LYS A 141 1.46 -9.05 -13.81
C LYS A 141 0.35 -9.86 -13.14
N THR A 142 -0.39 -9.31 -12.17
CA THR A 142 -1.55 -10.00 -11.57
C THR A 142 -2.58 -10.42 -12.64
N SER A 143 -3.33 -11.47 -12.40
CA SER A 143 -4.24 -12.05 -13.40
C SER A 143 -5.47 -11.18 -13.70
N TYR A 144 -5.88 -10.29 -12.79
CA TYR A 144 -7.02 -9.41 -13.03
C TYR A 144 -6.59 -8.14 -13.79
N GLY A 145 -7.11 -7.96 -15.00
CA GLY A 145 -6.69 -6.92 -15.95
C GLY A 145 -6.79 -5.49 -15.40
N PRO A 146 -7.94 -5.04 -14.85
CA PRO A 146 -8.07 -3.70 -14.26
C PRO A 146 -7.03 -3.42 -13.19
N TYR A 147 -6.75 -4.40 -12.32
CA TYR A 147 -5.77 -4.25 -11.25
C TYR A 147 -4.35 -4.17 -11.79
N ALA A 148 -3.98 -5.07 -12.71
CA ALA A 148 -2.68 -5.04 -13.38
C ALA A 148 -2.40 -3.67 -14.05
N ARG A 149 -3.39 -3.10 -14.73
CA ARG A 149 -3.26 -1.79 -15.40
C ARG A 149 -3.15 -0.62 -14.41
N ALA A 150 -3.85 -0.68 -13.28
CA ALA A 150 -3.71 0.32 -12.22
C ALA A 150 -2.29 0.28 -11.65
N MET A 151 -1.75 -0.91 -11.36
CA MET A 151 -0.39 -1.08 -10.85
C MET A 151 0.68 -0.53 -11.82
N VAL A 152 0.49 -0.68 -13.14
CA VAL A 152 1.44 -0.09 -14.11
C VAL A 152 1.51 1.44 -14.00
N ARG A 153 0.40 2.13 -13.72
CA ARG A 153 0.41 3.60 -13.54
C ARG A 153 1.02 3.97 -12.19
N ILE A 154 0.54 3.34 -11.14
CA ILE A 154 0.99 3.57 -9.76
C ILE A 154 2.51 3.36 -9.63
N CYS A 155 3.06 2.25 -10.15
CA CYS A 155 4.51 2.01 -10.09
C CYS A 155 5.35 3.06 -10.84
N LYS A 156 4.82 3.66 -11.92
CA LYS A 156 5.52 4.72 -12.64
C LYS A 156 5.63 5.99 -11.78
N GLU A 157 4.57 6.32 -11.07
CA GLU A 157 4.47 7.52 -10.23
C GLU A 157 5.25 7.34 -8.91
N GLU A 158 5.06 6.22 -8.20
CA GLU A 158 5.70 5.99 -6.89
C GLU A 158 7.23 5.88 -6.93
N SER A 159 7.79 5.31 -8.01
CA SER A 159 9.25 5.15 -8.10
C SER A 159 10.01 6.48 -8.04
N PHE A 160 9.38 7.57 -8.50
CA PHE A 160 9.92 8.91 -8.37
C PHE A 160 9.91 9.37 -6.92
N HIS A 161 8.77 9.24 -6.22
CA HIS A 161 8.64 9.63 -4.81
C HIS A 161 9.58 8.85 -3.90
N GLN A 162 9.77 7.56 -4.19
CA GLN A 162 10.68 6.71 -3.44
C GLN A 162 12.12 7.22 -3.49
N ARG A 163 12.56 7.64 -4.68
CA ARG A 163 13.87 8.26 -4.88
C ARG A 163 14.00 9.56 -4.08
N GLN A 164 12.95 10.36 -4.04
CA GLN A 164 12.94 11.62 -3.29
C GLN A 164 13.00 11.39 -1.77
N GLY A 165 12.39 10.31 -1.27
CA GLY A 165 12.52 9.85 0.12
C GLY A 165 13.96 9.50 0.47
N PHE A 166 14.61 8.68 -0.36
CA PHE A 166 16.03 8.34 -0.20
C PHE A 166 16.94 9.58 -0.25
N GLU A 167 16.72 10.51 -1.18
CA GLU A 167 17.46 11.78 -1.25
C GLU A 167 17.31 12.61 0.03
N SER A 168 16.13 12.59 0.67
CA SER A 168 15.89 13.27 1.94
C SER A 168 16.79 12.72 3.05
N LEU A 169 16.85 11.39 3.19
CA LEU A 169 17.73 10.74 4.16
C LEU A 169 19.21 10.93 3.83
N LEU A 170 19.58 10.90 2.55
CA LEU A 170 20.95 11.16 2.12
C LEU A 170 21.43 12.55 2.57
N VAL A 171 20.58 13.57 2.49
CA VAL A 171 20.89 14.91 3.00
C VAL A 171 21.12 14.88 4.52
N LEU A 172 20.24 14.22 5.28
CA LEU A 172 20.38 14.11 6.74
C LEU A 172 21.64 13.34 7.13
N SER A 173 21.96 12.27 6.41
CA SER A 173 23.12 11.42 6.67
C SER A 173 24.47 12.12 6.49
N LYS A 174 24.51 13.18 5.65
CA LYS A 174 25.69 14.02 5.40
C LYS A 174 25.67 15.32 6.21
N GLY A 175 24.67 15.49 7.06
CA GLY A 175 24.42 16.69 7.84
C GLY A 175 25.17 16.75 9.17
N THR A 176 24.62 17.54 10.10
CA THR A 176 25.13 17.64 11.48
C THR A 176 24.97 16.32 12.23
N LYS A 177 25.58 16.23 13.41
CA LYS A 177 25.47 15.05 14.27
C LYS A 177 23.99 14.72 14.56
N GLU A 178 23.20 15.73 14.89
CA GLU A 178 21.77 15.60 15.23
C GLU A 178 20.95 15.13 14.02
N GLN A 179 21.29 15.58 12.81
CA GLN A 179 20.62 15.12 11.59
C GLN A 179 20.94 13.65 11.29
N ARG A 180 22.18 13.22 11.51
CA ARG A 180 22.59 11.82 11.36
C ARG A 180 21.92 10.92 12.40
N GLU A 181 21.88 11.37 13.65
CA GLU A 181 21.18 10.64 14.73
C GLU A 181 19.68 10.52 14.45
N MET A 182 19.03 11.59 13.98
CA MET A 182 17.63 11.57 13.57
C MET A 182 17.40 10.59 12.40
N CYS A 183 18.31 10.56 11.42
CA CYS A 183 18.27 9.61 10.31
C CYS A 183 18.37 8.16 10.82
N GLN A 184 19.33 7.87 11.68
CA GLN A 184 19.53 6.53 12.25
C GLN A 184 18.34 6.09 13.09
N ASP A 185 17.79 6.97 13.94
CA ASP A 185 16.61 6.68 14.76
C ASP A 185 15.38 6.34 13.90
N ALA A 186 15.14 7.08 12.81
CA ALA A 186 14.06 6.75 11.90
C ALA A 186 14.27 5.37 11.25
N ILE A 187 15.48 5.05 10.76
CA ILE A 187 15.78 3.73 10.20
C ILE A 187 15.54 2.63 11.24
N ASN A 188 15.99 2.84 12.49
CA ASN A 188 15.80 1.89 13.58
C ASN A 188 14.33 1.54 13.82
N ARG A 189 13.45 2.56 13.77
CA ARG A 189 12.01 2.38 14.03
C ARG A 189 11.24 1.84 12.82
N TRP A 190 11.67 2.15 11.60
CA TRP A 190 10.91 1.82 10.39
C TRP A 190 11.38 0.54 9.67
N TRP A 191 12.57 0.02 9.97
CA TRP A 191 13.11 -1.19 9.34
C TRP A 191 12.20 -2.42 9.47
N TRP A 192 11.96 -2.88 10.70
CA TRP A 192 11.14 -4.08 10.95
C TRP A 192 9.69 -3.91 10.48
N PRO A 193 9.02 -2.76 10.72
CA PRO A 193 7.70 -2.51 10.15
C PRO A 193 7.67 -2.58 8.61
N ALA A 194 8.69 -2.11 7.90
CA ALA A 194 8.76 -2.22 6.44
C ALA A 194 8.82 -3.69 5.99
N LEU A 195 9.59 -4.55 6.68
CA LEU A 195 9.62 -5.99 6.39
C LEU A 195 8.29 -6.69 6.64
N MET A 196 7.52 -6.22 7.61
CA MET A 196 6.18 -6.74 7.92
C MET A 196 5.14 -6.43 6.82
N MET A 197 5.40 -5.45 5.93
CA MET A 197 4.49 -5.12 4.82
C MET A 197 4.30 -6.26 3.83
N PHE A 198 5.30 -7.14 3.69
CA PHE A 198 5.21 -8.31 2.84
C PHE A 198 4.24 -9.38 3.38
N GLY A 199 3.70 -9.19 4.60
CA GLY A 199 2.74 -10.10 5.22
C GLY A 199 3.42 -11.20 6.06
N PRO A 200 2.65 -12.22 6.51
CA PRO A 200 3.17 -13.31 7.34
C PRO A 200 4.15 -14.21 6.58
N LYS A 201 4.83 -15.11 7.31
CA LYS A 201 5.59 -16.22 6.72
C LYS A 201 4.73 -16.99 5.72
N ASP A 202 5.34 -17.56 4.68
CA ASP A 202 4.60 -18.34 3.68
C ASP A 202 3.82 -19.51 4.32
N SER A 203 4.41 -20.16 5.34
CA SER A 203 3.78 -21.24 6.12
C SER A 203 2.52 -20.82 6.91
N GLU A 204 2.32 -19.53 7.14
CA GLU A 204 1.20 -18.98 7.92
C GLU A 204 0.21 -18.19 7.02
N SER A 205 0.44 -18.20 5.71
CA SER A 205 -0.27 -17.36 4.75
C SER A 205 -1.49 -18.07 4.17
N THR A 206 -2.63 -18.02 4.88
CA THR A 206 -3.88 -18.73 4.54
C THR A 206 -4.47 -18.43 3.15
N ASN A 207 -4.06 -17.35 2.50
CA ASN A 207 -4.56 -16.96 1.18
C ASN A 207 -3.55 -17.24 0.04
N SER A 208 -2.31 -17.64 0.36
CA SER A 208 -1.22 -17.66 -0.62
C SER A 208 -1.42 -18.72 -1.69
N ASP A 209 -1.74 -19.97 -1.31
CA ASP A 209 -1.83 -21.09 -2.27
C ASP A 209 -2.84 -20.80 -3.39
N GLN A 210 -4.05 -20.37 -3.00
CA GLN A 210 -5.11 -20.06 -3.95
C GLN A 210 -4.78 -18.80 -4.77
N SER A 211 -4.18 -17.77 -4.16
CA SER A 211 -3.78 -16.54 -4.86
C SER A 211 -2.66 -16.80 -5.87
N MET A 212 -1.74 -17.70 -5.56
CA MET A 212 -0.67 -18.12 -6.48
C MET A 212 -1.24 -18.97 -7.63
N LYS A 213 -2.12 -19.95 -7.33
CA LYS A 213 -2.80 -20.77 -8.34
C LYS A 213 -3.60 -19.92 -9.34
N TRP A 214 -4.27 -18.88 -8.86
CA TRP A 214 -4.99 -17.92 -9.71
C TRP A 214 -4.12 -16.79 -10.25
N LYS A 215 -2.81 -16.82 -10.01
CA LYS A 215 -1.84 -15.78 -10.41
C LYS A 215 -2.27 -14.35 -9.99
N ILE A 216 -3.03 -14.23 -8.91
CA ILE A 216 -3.31 -12.95 -8.24
C ILE A 216 -2.01 -12.46 -7.58
N LYS A 217 -1.34 -13.38 -6.89
CA LYS A 217 0.00 -13.23 -6.31
C LYS A 217 0.99 -13.94 -7.24
N ARG A 218 2.16 -13.31 -7.49
CA ARG A 218 3.16 -13.80 -8.47
C ARG A 218 4.44 -14.31 -7.83
N LYS A 219 4.73 -13.85 -6.62
CA LYS A 219 5.88 -14.24 -5.79
C LYS A 219 5.41 -14.39 -4.36
N SER A 220 6.09 -15.25 -3.59
CA SER A 220 5.73 -15.50 -2.20
C SER A 220 6.01 -14.28 -1.30
N ASN A 221 5.51 -14.29 -0.07
CA ASN A 221 5.75 -13.19 0.87
C ASN A 221 7.25 -13.15 1.24
N ASP A 222 7.80 -14.34 1.54
CA ASP A 222 9.20 -14.47 1.97
C ASP A 222 10.17 -14.19 0.82
N GLU A 223 9.84 -14.57 -0.42
CA GLU A 223 10.65 -14.25 -1.59
C GLU A 223 10.75 -12.74 -1.83
N LEU A 224 9.64 -12.00 -1.74
CA LEU A 224 9.66 -10.54 -1.88
C LEU A 224 10.39 -9.87 -0.73
N ARG A 225 10.20 -10.34 0.49
CA ARG A 225 10.90 -9.83 1.68
C ARG A 225 12.41 -10.04 1.56
N GLN A 226 12.87 -11.22 1.12
CA GLN A 226 14.28 -11.49 0.94
C GLN A 226 14.91 -10.53 -0.09
N ASN A 227 14.28 -10.37 -1.25
CA ASN A 227 14.76 -9.43 -2.28
C ASN A 227 14.84 -7.98 -1.74
N PHE A 228 13.94 -7.60 -0.83
CA PHE A 228 14.00 -6.29 -0.14
C PHE A 228 15.19 -6.16 0.76
N VAL A 229 15.42 -7.17 1.60
CA VAL A 229 16.56 -7.16 2.51
C VAL A 229 17.86 -7.02 1.72
N ASP A 230 18.03 -7.78 0.65
CA ASP A 230 19.24 -7.71 -0.18
C ASP A 230 19.46 -6.31 -0.76
N MET A 231 18.39 -5.70 -1.27
CA MET A 231 18.45 -4.36 -1.85
C MET A 231 18.76 -3.29 -0.79
N ILE A 232 18.06 -3.31 0.34
CA ILE A 232 18.19 -2.27 1.37
C ILE A 232 19.51 -2.39 2.12
N ALA A 233 20.02 -3.62 2.33
CA ALA A 233 21.32 -3.85 2.93
C ALA A 233 22.46 -3.19 2.14
N GLU A 234 22.33 -3.06 0.81
CA GLU A 234 23.27 -2.28 0.00
C GLU A 234 22.98 -0.78 0.03
N GLN A 235 21.71 -0.38 -0.07
CA GLN A 235 21.33 1.04 -0.10
C GLN A 235 21.67 1.77 1.22
N VAL A 236 21.55 1.11 2.37
CA VAL A 236 21.86 1.70 3.68
C VAL A 236 23.35 2.08 3.81
N LYS A 237 24.25 1.35 3.13
CA LYS A 237 25.69 1.64 3.11
C LYS A 237 25.97 3.00 2.46
N VAL A 238 25.19 3.39 1.46
CA VAL A 238 25.30 4.70 0.79
C VAL A 238 24.94 5.84 1.74
N LEU A 239 24.04 5.61 2.70
CA LEU A 239 23.71 6.56 3.75
C LEU A 239 24.74 6.57 4.89
N GLY A 240 25.67 5.61 4.94
CA GLY A 240 26.57 5.45 6.09
C GLY A 240 25.81 5.18 7.40
N MET A 241 24.65 4.52 7.31
CA MET A 241 23.80 4.14 8.44
C MET A 241 23.83 2.64 8.66
N THR A 242 23.25 2.17 9.76
CA THR A 242 23.08 0.74 10.05
C THR A 242 21.60 0.35 10.04
N LEU A 243 21.33 -0.94 9.82
CA LEU A 243 20.01 -1.53 10.04
C LEU A 243 19.99 -2.14 11.46
N PRO A 244 18.86 -2.06 12.18
CA PRO A 244 18.74 -2.56 13.56
C PRO A 244 18.55 -4.09 13.59
N ASP A 245 19.50 -4.82 13.00
CA ASP A 245 19.50 -6.28 12.88
C ASP A 245 20.94 -6.81 13.01
N ASP A 246 21.24 -7.38 14.16
CA ASP A 246 22.55 -7.95 14.49
C ASP A 246 22.82 -9.26 13.74
N LYS A 247 21.78 -9.90 13.19
CA LYS A 247 21.90 -11.12 12.39
C LYS A 247 22.05 -10.83 10.90
N LEU A 248 21.98 -9.57 10.48
CA LEU A 248 22.13 -9.18 9.09
C LEU A 248 23.56 -9.46 8.59
N LYS A 249 23.72 -10.48 7.75
CA LYS A 249 25.02 -10.80 7.14
C LYS A 249 24.87 -11.28 5.71
N TRP A 250 25.83 -10.96 4.86
CA TRP A 250 25.92 -11.56 3.53
C TRP A 250 26.23 -13.06 3.66
N ASN A 251 25.46 -13.89 2.97
CA ASN A 251 25.67 -15.34 2.91
C ASN A 251 26.15 -15.70 1.50
N GLU A 252 27.43 -16.06 1.37
CA GLU A 252 28.06 -16.40 0.09
C GLU A 252 27.45 -17.63 -0.60
N GLU A 253 26.97 -18.60 0.17
CA GLU A 253 26.38 -19.83 -0.35
C GLU A 253 24.98 -19.57 -0.93
N ARG A 254 24.14 -18.85 -0.17
CA ARG A 254 22.77 -18.51 -0.59
C ARG A 254 22.70 -17.36 -1.59
N LYS A 255 23.76 -16.54 -1.68
CA LYS A 255 23.78 -15.26 -2.40
C LYS A 255 22.66 -14.30 -2.00
N HIS A 256 22.39 -14.28 -0.70
CA HIS A 256 21.38 -13.47 -0.06
C HIS A 256 21.90 -12.98 1.28
N TYR A 257 21.32 -11.91 1.80
CA TYR A 257 21.50 -11.53 3.19
C TYR A 257 20.67 -12.44 4.11
N ASP A 258 21.32 -13.11 5.05
CA ASP A 258 20.61 -13.64 6.22
C ASP A 258 20.17 -12.45 7.08
N PHE A 259 18.97 -12.49 7.67
CA PHE A 259 18.43 -11.44 8.53
C PHE A 259 17.70 -12.04 9.73
N GLY A 260 17.50 -11.23 10.77
CA GLY A 260 16.89 -11.65 12.03
C GLY A 260 15.40 -11.99 11.92
N GLU A 261 14.87 -12.59 12.99
CA GLU A 261 13.46 -12.94 13.03
C GLU A 261 12.59 -11.71 13.30
N ILE A 262 11.57 -11.52 12.45
CA ILE A 262 10.53 -10.51 12.66
C ILE A 262 9.76 -10.82 13.95
N ASN A 263 9.44 -9.78 14.71
CA ASN A 263 8.50 -9.89 15.82
C ASN A 263 7.06 -10.15 15.32
N TRP A 264 6.70 -11.43 15.17
CA TRP A 264 5.37 -11.82 14.67
C TRP A 264 4.23 -11.51 15.64
N ASP A 265 4.51 -11.45 16.94
CA ASP A 265 3.52 -11.03 17.95
C ASP A 265 3.14 -9.56 17.75
N GLU A 266 4.14 -8.70 17.51
CA GLU A 266 3.90 -7.30 17.13
C GLU A 266 3.08 -7.22 15.83
N PHE A 267 3.51 -7.93 14.78
CA PHE A 267 2.80 -7.96 13.50
C PHE A 267 1.31 -8.29 13.68
N TRP A 268 1.00 -9.38 14.39
CA TRP A 268 -0.38 -9.80 14.59
C TRP A 268 -1.16 -8.85 15.50
N ASN A 269 -0.52 -8.22 16.49
CA ASN A 269 -1.15 -7.18 17.31
C ASN A 269 -1.54 -5.95 16.47
N VAL A 270 -0.64 -5.47 15.61
CA VAL A 270 -0.90 -4.35 14.69
C VAL A 270 -2.02 -4.71 13.71
N VAL A 271 -1.97 -5.89 13.10
CA VAL A 271 -2.99 -6.37 12.15
C VAL A 271 -4.37 -6.52 12.80
N LYS A 272 -4.43 -6.83 14.11
CA LYS A 272 -5.67 -6.95 14.90
C LYS A 272 -6.20 -5.61 15.43
N GLY A 273 -5.53 -4.49 15.15
CA GLY A 273 -5.99 -3.16 15.58
C GLY A 273 -5.38 -2.65 16.88
N ASN A 274 -4.37 -3.34 17.43
CA ASN A 274 -3.75 -3.02 18.72
C ASN A 274 -2.35 -2.39 18.59
N GLY A 275 -1.99 -1.89 17.41
CA GLY A 275 -0.76 -1.13 17.20
C GLY A 275 -0.88 0.34 17.63
N PRO A 276 0.24 1.09 17.50
CA PRO A 276 0.37 2.40 18.16
C PRO A 276 -0.61 3.46 17.64
N CYS A 277 -0.96 3.44 16.35
CA CYS A 277 -1.86 4.44 15.77
C CYS A 277 -3.17 3.88 15.19
N ASN A 278 -3.47 2.58 15.27
CA ASN A 278 -4.65 2.00 14.62
C ASN A 278 -5.96 2.73 14.93
N LYS A 279 -6.23 2.97 16.22
CA LYS A 279 -7.42 3.68 16.69
C LYS A 279 -7.45 5.12 16.16
N GLN A 280 -6.30 5.81 16.23
CA GLN A 280 -6.17 7.19 15.75
C GLN A 280 -6.42 7.28 14.23
N ARG A 281 -5.83 6.38 13.44
CA ARG A 281 -5.97 6.37 11.97
C ARG A 281 -7.42 6.12 11.56
N LEU A 282 -8.05 5.10 12.14
CA LEU A 282 -9.43 4.77 11.83
C LEU A 282 -10.39 5.89 12.27
N GLN A 283 -10.19 6.47 13.46
CA GLN A 283 -11.01 7.57 13.94
C GLN A 283 -10.86 8.81 13.04
N ALA A 284 -9.65 9.15 12.59
CA ALA A 284 -9.44 10.27 11.68
C ALA A 284 -10.22 10.10 10.36
N ARG A 285 -10.30 8.87 9.83
CA ARG A 285 -11.09 8.59 8.62
C ARG A 285 -12.60 8.68 8.86
N LYS A 286 -13.08 8.13 9.98
CA LYS A 286 -14.50 8.24 10.40
C LYS A 286 -14.91 9.69 10.60
N ASP A 287 -14.12 10.45 11.36
CA ASP A 287 -14.36 11.86 11.61
C ASP A 287 -14.46 12.66 10.30
N ALA A 288 -13.53 12.45 9.37
CA ALA A 288 -13.56 13.13 8.07
C ALA A 288 -14.83 12.76 7.27
N TRP A 289 -15.28 11.51 7.36
CA TRP A 289 -16.50 11.05 6.71
C TRP A 289 -17.75 11.65 7.35
N GLU A 290 -17.89 11.58 8.66
CA GLU A 290 -19.05 12.05 9.41
C GLU A 290 -19.16 13.58 9.36
N LYS A 291 -18.07 14.30 9.66
CA LYS A 291 -18.04 15.78 9.61
C LYS A 291 -18.17 16.31 8.19
N GLY A 292 -17.80 15.52 7.18
CA GLY A 292 -17.96 15.84 5.77
C GLY A 292 -19.33 15.50 5.18
N ALA A 293 -20.27 14.92 5.95
CA ALA A 293 -21.57 14.49 5.45
C ALA A 293 -22.35 15.63 4.78
N TRP A 294 -22.43 16.79 5.44
CA TRP A 294 -23.14 17.96 4.92
C TRP A 294 -22.60 18.43 3.55
N VAL A 295 -21.29 18.28 3.29
CA VAL A 295 -20.69 18.64 1.99
C VAL A 295 -21.16 17.67 0.91
N ARG A 296 -21.21 16.36 1.20
CA ARG A 296 -21.69 15.33 0.27
C ARG A 296 -23.17 15.52 -0.02
N ASP A 297 -23.97 15.76 1.02
CA ASP A 297 -25.41 16.00 0.90
C ASP A 297 -25.70 17.26 0.09
N ALA A 298 -24.94 18.34 0.32
CA ALA A 298 -25.05 19.58 -0.44
C ALA A 298 -24.72 19.37 -1.93
N ALA A 299 -23.66 18.61 -2.24
CA ALA A 299 -23.29 18.29 -3.62
C ALA A 299 -24.38 17.46 -4.32
N ALA A 300 -24.92 16.44 -3.65
CA ALA A 300 -25.99 15.60 -4.18
C ALA A 300 -27.28 16.42 -4.43
N ALA A 301 -27.69 17.24 -3.47
CA ALA A 301 -28.85 18.11 -3.60
C ALA A 301 -28.70 19.13 -4.74
N TYR A 302 -27.50 19.68 -4.94
CA TYR A 302 -27.21 20.58 -6.06
C TYR A 302 -27.31 19.85 -7.40
N SER A 303 -26.72 18.66 -7.53
CA SER A 303 -26.81 17.84 -8.76
C SER A 303 -28.27 17.50 -9.10
N GLY A 304 -29.05 17.07 -8.11
CA GLY A 304 -30.47 16.74 -8.32
C GLY A 304 -31.28 17.92 -8.85
N LYS A 305 -31.01 19.15 -8.38
CA LYS A 305 -31.63 20.37 -8.92
C LYS A 305 -31.23 20.62 -10.38
N LYS A 306 -29.95 20.42 -10.73
CA LYS A 306 -29.46 20.57 -12.11
C LYS A 306 -30.10 19.56 -13.06
N ASP A 307 -30.22 18.31 -12.63
CA ASP A 307 -30.85 17.26 -13.42
C ASP A 307 -32.33 17.53 -13.67
N ALA A 308 -33.06 17.99 -12.65
CA ALA A 308 -34.46 18.40 -12.80
C ALA A 308 -34.61 19.57 -13.78
N GLN A 309 -33.76 20.61 -13.69
CA GLN A 309 -33.76 21.74 -14.62
C GLN A 309 -33.45 21.31 -16.06
N ASN A 310 -32.48 20.40 -16.25
CA ASN A 310 -32.11 19.89 -17.57
C ASN A 310 -33.25 19.06 -18.18
N LYS A 311 -33.97 18.26 -17.37
CA LYS A 311 -35.17 17.52 -17.84
C LYS A 311 -36.29 18.46 -18.26
N ILE A 312 -36.55 19.53 -17.51
CA ILE A 312 -37.56 20.54 -17.89
C ILE A 312 -37.18 21.25 -19.20
N LYS A 313 -35.90 21.53 -19.43
CA LYS A 313 -35.42 22.16 -20.67
C LYS A 313 -35.42 21.25 -21.89
N ALA A 314 -35.32 19.93 -21.68
CA ALA A 314 -35.29 18.94 -22.75
C ALA A 314 -36.69 18.44 -23.16
N ALA A 315 -37.70 18.69 -22.32
CA ALA A 315 -39.12 18.43 -22.60
C ALA A 315 -39.74 19.63 -23.33
#